data_AF-A0A6J5H8T2-F1
#
_entry.id   AF-A0A6J5H8T2-F1
#
_cell.length_a   1.000
_cell.length_b   1.000
_cell.length_c   1.000
_cell.angle_alpha   90.00
_cell.angle_beta   90.00
_cell.angle_gamma   90.00
#
_symmetry.space_group_name_H-M   'P 1'
#
loop_
_entity.id
_entity.type
_entity.pdbx_description
1 polymer ?
#
loop_
_entity_poly.entity_id
_entity_poly.type
_entity_poly.pdbx_seq_one_letter_code
_entity_poly.pdbx_strand_id
1 'polypeptide(L)'
;MEATINSGAPRVPWNKDKLTGQKSPLKRKEIWAIRIRLQLGAKTRDLAMFNLAIDSKLRACDLTKLRVRDVCLGTRVVPRATVMQQKNAATGAIRDHRANAG
;
A
#
# COMPACT_ATOMS: atom_id res chain seq x y z
N MET A 1 -24.59 28.85 -15.01
CA MET A 1 -24.21 27.72 -14.13
C MET A 1 -24.13 26.48 -15.01
N GLU A 2 -22.96 26.14 -15.53
CA GLU A 2 -22.76 24.86 -16.20
C GLU A 2 -21.68 24.09 -15.46
N ALA A 3 -22.08 23.00 -14.83
CA ALA A 3 -21.18 22.05 -14.21
C ALA A 3 -20.52 21.22 -15.31
N THR A 4 -19.23 21.42 -15.51
CA THR A 4 -18.42 20.63 -16.45
C THR A 4 -18.27 19.22 -15.88
N ILE A 5 -19.07 18.28 -16.37
CA ILE A 5 -18.94 16.86 -16.08
C ILE A 5 -17.60 16.35 -16.63
N ASN A 6 -16.60 16.24 -15.76
CA ASN A 6 -15.31 15.62 -16.08
C ASN A 6 -15.52 14.10 -16.24
N SER A 7 -15.91 13.70 -17.44
CA SER A 7 -16.05 12.30 -17.87
C SER A 7 -14.65 11.67 -18.01
N GLY A 8 -14.03 11.36 -16.87
CA GLY A 8 -12.80 10.60 -16.82
C GLY A 8 -13.08 9.14 -17.16
N ALA A 9 -12.63 8.70 -18.34
CA ALA A 9 -12.71 7.30 -18.74
C ALA A 9 -12.16 6.38 -17.63
N PRO A 10 -12.80 5.22 -17.38
CA PRO A 10 -12.35 4.29 -16.33
C PRO A 10 -10.90 3.87 -16.61
N ARG A 11 -10.01 4.09 -15.63
CA ARG A 11 -8.59 3.73 -15.75
C ARG A 11 -8.48 2.22 -15.91
N VAL A 12 -8.03 1.79 -17.09
CA VAL A 12 -7.75 0.39 -17.36
C VAL A 12 -6.54 -0.03 -16.51
N PRO A 13 -6.64 -1.10 -15.70
CA PRO A 13 -5.50 -1.61 -14.95
C PRO A 13 -4.34 -2.00 -15.88
N TRP A 14 -3.10 -1.73 -15.46
CA TRP A 14 -1.90 -2.06 -16.24
C TRP A 14 -1.75 -3.57 -16.55
N ASN A 15 -2.47 -4.41 -15.83
CA ASN A 15 -2.49 -5.86 -15.93
C ASN A 15 -3.81 -6.42 -16.49
N LYS A 16 -4.69 -5.59 -17.08
CA LYS A 16 -5.91 -6.10 -17.72
C LYS A 16 -5.53 -7.19 -18.74
N ASP A 17 -6.26 -8.29 -18.72
CA ASP A 17 -6.08 -9.47 -19.57
C ASP A 17 -4.72 -10.21 -19.39
N LYS A 18 -3.93 -9.85 -18.37
CA LYS A 18 -2.70 -10.56 -17.99
C LYS A 18 -2.89 -11.32 -16.68
N LEU A 19 -2.79 -12.64 -16.74
CA LEU A 19 -2.78 -13.48 -15.55
C LEU A 19 -1.46 -13.25 -14.79
N THR A 20 -1.47 -12.34 -13.82
CA THR A 20 -0.33 -12.15 -12.92
C THR A 20 -0.38 -13.23 -11.85
N GLY A 21 0.34 -14.33 -12.07
CA GLY A 21 0.56 -15.37 -11.07
C GLY A 21 1.38 -14.90 -9.87
N GLN A 22 1.81 -15.85 -9.06
CA GLN A 22 2.70 -15.57 -7.92
C GLN A 22 3.98 -14.88 -8.41
N LYS A 23 4.23 -13.67 -7.91
CA LYS A 23 5.50 -12.97 -8.15
C LYS A 23 6.55 -13.48 -7.18
N SER A 24 7.74 -13.77 -7.70
CA SER A 24 8.88 -14.14 -6.86
C SER A 24 9.23 -13.02 -5.88
N PRO A 25 9.65 -13.34 -4.64
CA PRO A 25 10.18 -12.34 -3.72
C PRO A 25 11.40 -11.63 -4.29
N LEU A 26 11.60 -10.37 -3.90
CA LEU A 26 12.79 -9.61 -4.29
C LEU A 26 14.05 -10.22 -3.68
N LYS A 27 15.09 -10.36 -4.50
CA LYS A 27 16.43 -10.78 -4.07
C LYS A 27 17.19 -9.62 -3.44
N ARG A 28 18.13 -9.91 -2.55
CA ARG A 28 18.99 -8.88 -1.90
C ARG A 28 19.68 -7.95 -2.89
N LYS A 29 20.19 -8.48 -4.01
CA LYS A 29 20.82 -7.69 -5.08
C LYS A 29 19.83 -6.71 -5.74
N GLU A 30 18.58 -7.11 -5.91
CA GLU A 30 17.52 -6.27 -6.50
C GLU A 30 17.11 -5.15 -5.54
N ILE A 31 16.97 -5.46 -4.24
CA ILE A 31 16.71 -4.47 -3.20
C ILE A 31 17.80 -3.39 -3.21
N TRP A 32 19.07 -3.81 -3.23
CA TRP A 32 20.20 -2.89 -3.28
C TRP A 32 20.19 -2.04 -4.55
N ALA A 33 19.97 -2.67 -5.72
CA ALA A 33 19.92 -1.96 -6.99
C ALA A 33 18.78 -0.92 -7.05
N ILE A 34 17.61 -1.22 -6.47
CA ILE A 34 16.50 -0.25 -6.36
C ILE A 34 16.91 0.90 -5.45
N ARG A 35 17.50 0.60 -4.29
CA ARG A 35 17.89 1.61 -3.29
C ARG A 35 18.91 2.60 -3.86
N ILE A 36 19.93 2.11 -4.58
CA ILE A 36 20.95 2.94 -5.23
C ILE A 36 20.31 3.84 -6.31
N ARG A 37 19.41 3.31 -7.15
CA ARG A 37 18.73 4.11 -8.17
C ARG A 37 17.90 5.25 -7.57
N LEU A 38 17.23 5.01 -6.44
CA LEU A 38 16.46 6.04 -5.73
C LEU A 38 17.37 7.10 -5.10
N GLN A 39 18.53 6.69 -4.56
CA GLN A 39 19.54 7.60 -4.02
C GLN A 39 20.15 8.50 -5.11
N LEU A 40 20.61 7.91 -6.22
CA LEU A 40 21.19 8.65 -7.35
C LEU A 40 20.18 9.63 -7.98
N GLY A 41 18.91 9.25 -8.02
CA GLY A 41 17.84 10.11 -8.51
C GLY A 41 17.34 11.16 -7.51
N ALA A 42 17.98 11.29 -6.33
CA ALA A 42 17.56 12.18 -5.24
C ALA A 42 16.06 12.05 -4.87
N LYS A 43 15.49 10.85 -5.01
CA LYS A 43 14.07 10.59 -4.76
C LYS A 43 13.82 10.31 -3.28
N THR A 44 14.00 11.32 -2.43
CA THR A 44 13.98 11.18 -0.96
C THR A 44 12.70 10.53 -0.44
N ARG A 45 11.53 10.94 -0.93
CA ARG A 45 10.24 10.35 -0.52
C ARG A 45 10.15 8.87 -0.89
N ASP A 46 10.47 8.52 -2.12
CA ASP A 46 10.37 7.14 -2.62
C ASP A 46 11.38 6.24 -1.92
N LEU A 47 12.59 6.75 -1.66
CA LEU A 47 13.63 6.05 -0.89
C LEU A 47 13.16 5.77 0.55
N ALA A 48 12.59 6.77 1.22
CA ALA A 48 12.05 6.61 2.57
C ALA A 48 10.90 5.59 2.60
N MET A 49 9.97 5.67 1.65
CA MET A 49 8.86 4.73 1.52
C MET A 49 9.34 3.31 1.22
N PHE A 50 10.35 3.15 0.35
CA PHE A 50 10.94 1.86 0.02
C PHE A 50 11.59 1.21 1.23
N ASN A 51 12.42 1.95 1.97
CA ASN A 51 13.05 1.44 3.19
C ASN A 51 11.99 1.07 4.24
N LEU A 52 11.02 1.95 4.47
CA LEU A 52 9.94 1.70 5.43
C LEU A 52 9.09 0.48 5.05
N ALA A 53 8.83 0.23 3.76
CA ALA A 53 8.12 -0.95 3.29
C ALA A 53 8.85 -2.25 3.65
N ILE A 54 10.17 -2.27 3.49
CA ILE A 54 11.02 -3.44 3.81
C ILE A 54 11.07 -3.66 5.33
N ASP A 55 11.22 -2.59 6.10
CA ASP A 55 11.38 -2.66 7.56
C ASP A 55 10.06 -3.03 8.28
N SER A 56 8.92 -2.48 7.81
CA SER A 56 7.63 -2.61 8.49
C SER A 56 6.73 -3.73 7.96
N LYS A 57 6.97 -4.20 6.72
CA LYS A 57 6.10 -5.15 6.00
C LYS A 57 4.63 -4.72 5.92
N LEU A 58 4.35 -3.42 5.92
CA LEU A 58 3.00 -2.91 5.74
C LEU A 58 2.49 -3.15 4.31
N ARG A 59 1.17 -3.31 4.16
CA ARG A 59 0.56 -3.30 2.83
C ARG A 59 0.73 -1.92 2.22
N ALA A 60 0.88 -1.87 0.89
CA ALA A 60 1.10 -0.62 0.18
C ALA A 60 0.04 0.45 0.53
N CYS A 61 -1.24 0.06 0.65
CA CYS A 61 -2.31 0.98 1.00
C CYS A 61 -2.26 1.51 2.44
N ASP A 62 -1.71 0.73 3.38
CA ASP A 62 -1.55 1.16 4.78
C ASP A 62 -0.31 2.04 4.89
N LEU A 63 0.78 1.64 4.23
CA LEU A 63 2.04 2.37 4.15
C LEU A 63 1.84 3.77 3.54
N THR A 64 1.13 3.87 2.42
CA THR A 64 0.89 5.17 1.74
C THR A 64 -0.04 6.09 2.51
N LYS A 65 -0.75 5.59 3.53
CA LYS A 65 -1.60 6.38 4.43
C LYS A 65 -0.88 6.85 5.70
N LEU A 66 0.34 6.37 5.96
CA LEU A 66 1.12 6.79 7.13
C LEU A 66 1.37 8.30 7.13
N ARG A 67 1.32 8.88 8.32
CA ARG A 67 1.61 10.29 8.59
C ARG A 67 2.84 10.39 9.48
N VAL A 68 3.48 11.57 9.45
CA VAL A 68 4.67 11.86 10.27
C VAL A 68 4.42 11.60 11.76
N ARG A 69 3.25 11.99 12.28
CA ARG A 69 2.84 11.75 13.67
C ARG A 69 2.74 10.27 14.06
N ASP A 70 2.60 9.37 13.09
CA ASP A 70 2.50 7.93 13.36
C ASP A 70 3.91 7.35 13.65
N VAL A 71 4.98 8.05 13.26
CA VAL A 71 6.38 7.62 13.37
C VAL A 71 7.28 8.63 14.09
N CYS A 72 6.74 9.75 14.56
CA CYS A 72 7.47 10.80 15.25
C CYS A 72 6.74 11.24 16.53
N LEU A 73 7.52 11.54 17.57
CA LEU A 73 7.10 12.23 18.77
C LEU A 73 7.79 13.60 18.81
N GLY A 74 7.01 14.67 18.64
CA GLY A 74 7.54 16.02 18.47
C GLY A 74 8.44 16.12 17.24
N THR A 75 9.70 16.54 17.43
CA THR A 75 10.71 16.66 16.37
C THR A 75 11.57 15.40 16.21
N ARG A 76 11.30 14.33 16.96
CA ARG A 76 12.11 13.10 16.96
C ARG A 76 11.36 11.93 16.34
N VAL A 77 12.03 11.19 15.46
CA VAL A 77 11.53 9.90 14.97
C VAL A 77 11.62 8.88 16.10
N VAL A 78 10.54 8.14 16.34
CA VAL A 78 10.53 7.10 17.38
C VAL A 78 11.22 5.83 16.86
N PRO A 79 11.94 5.08 17.72
CA PRO A 79 12.61 3.85 17.31
C PRO A 79 11.61 2.74 16.93
N ARG A 80 10.36 2.84 17.39
CA ARG A 80 9.30 1.88 17.08
C ARG A 80 7.95 2.58 17.00
N ALA A 81 7.20 2.27 15.96
CA ALA A 81 5.83 2.72 15.74
C ALA A 81 4.92 1.50 15.58
N THR A 82 3.67 1.63 16.03
CA THR A 82 2.65 0.58 15.92
C THR A 82 1.55 1.06 14.99
N VAL A 83 1.18 0.24 14.00
CA VAL A 83 0.21 0.58 12.96
C VAL A 83 -0.80 -0.56 12.83
N MET A 84 -2.08 -0.24 12.92
CA MET A 84 -3.16 -1.20 12.69
C MET A 84 -3.45 -1.34 11.19
N GLN A 85 -3.38 -2.56 10.65
CA GLN A 85 -3.64 -2.82 9.24
C GLN A 85 -5.13 -3.00 8.95
N GLN A 86 -5.64 -2.33 7.92
CA GLN A 86 -7.08 -2.27 7.64
C GLN A 86 -7.68 -3.61 7.18
N LYS A 87 -6.90 -4.46 6.51
CA LYS A 87 -7.40 -5.71 5.89
C LYS A 87 -7.67 -6.85 6.89
N ASN A 88 -7.35 -6.68 8.17
CA ASN A 88 -7.53 -7.73 9.18
C ASN A 88 -8.73 -7.50 10.12
N ALA A 89 -9.62 -6.54 9.82
CA ALA A 89 -10.94 -6.49 10.47
C ALA A 89 -11.86 -7.56 9.85
N ALA A 90 -11.65 -8.82 10.22
CA ALA A 90 -12.55 -9.90 9.84
C ALA A 90 -13.87 -9.76 10.62
N THR A 91 -14.80 -8.95 10.12
CA THR A 91 -16.23 -9.18 10.38
C THR A 91 -16.66 -10.25 9.38
N GLY A 92 -16.58 -11.51 9.79
CA GLY A 92 -17.21 -12.61 9.08
C GLY A 92 -18.73 -12.51 9.25
N ALA A 93 -19.42 -11.82 8.33
CA ALA A 93 -20.84 -12.05 8.15
C ALA A 93 -20.99 -13.40 7.43
N ILE A 94 -21.17 -14.46 8.20
CA ILE A 94 -21.76 -15.71 7.71
C ILE A 94 -23.17 -15.33 7.24
N ARG A 95 -23.43 -15.44 5.92
CA ARG A 95 -24.80 -15.33 5.41
C ARG A 95 -25.51 -16.62 5.79
N ASP A 96 -26.39 -16.57 6.77
CA ASP A 96 -27.37 -17.62 7.00
C ASP A 96 -28.32 -17.67 5.80
N HIS A 97 -28.11 -18.64 4.91
CA HIS A 97 -29.17 -19.09 4.00
C HIS A 97 -30.14 -19.98 4.80
N ARG A 98 -31.02 -19.35 5.56
CA ARG A 98 -32.21 -20.01 6.08
C ARG A 98 -33.40 -19.05 6.02
N ALA A 99 -34.15 -19.12 4.93
CA ALA A 99 -35.61 -19.08 4.98
C ALA A 99 -36.21 -19.26 3.58
N ASN A 100 -37.22 -20.13 3.55
CA ASN A 100 -38.40 -20.10 2.70
C ASN A 100 -38.46 -21.07 1.51
N ALA A 101 -38.91 -22.29 1.80
CA ALA A 101 -39.86 -22.99 0.94
C ALA A 101 -41.09 -23.27 1.82
N GLY A 102 -42.16 -22.51 1.59
CA GLY A 102 -43.52 -22.93 1.90
C GLY A 102 -44.03 -23.92 0.87
#